data_AF-A0A3S3BQL3-F1
#
_entry.id   AF-A0A3S3BQL3-F1
#
_cell.length_a   1.000
_cell.length_b   1.000
_cell.length_c   1.000
_cell.angle_alpha   90.00
_cell.angle_beta   90.00
_cell.angle_gamma   90.00
#
_symmetry.space_group_name_H-M   'P 1'
#
loop_
_entity.id
_entity.type
_entity.pdbx_description
1 polymer ?
#
loop_
_entity_poly.entity_id
_entity_poly.type
_entity_poly.pdbx_seq_one_letter_code
_entity_poly.pdbx_strand_id
1 'polypeptide(L)'
;MPRNLLVVPGLWPRYARCSLCLERSTLPSVNALPSLLSLGVIPSFFGFYCTILALQHIEAYKTQVIESSEPFFSALLAAALFGEWLTGPGMFAALAIIVGALITSMPERRAVSMQVRPIGEQD
;
A
#
# COMPACT_ATOMS: atom_id res chain seq x y z
N MET A 1 -10.06 0.65 18.99
CA MET A 1 -8.72 0.07 19.19
C MET A 1 -8.61 -0.45 20.62
N PRO A 2 -8.12 -1.68 20.83
CA PRO A 2 -7.21 -1.93 21.93
C PRO A 2 -5.87 -2.46 21.37
N ARG A 3 -4.78 -1.76 21.72
CA ARG A 3 -3.40 -1.97 21.21
C ARG A 3 -2.57 -2.98 22.03
N ASN A 4 -3.17 -3.87 22.84
CA ASN A 4 -2.42 -4.71 23.80
C ASN A 4 -2.87 -6.18 23.82
N LEU A 5 -2.99 -6.85 22.66
CA LEU A 5 -3.33 -8.28 22.59
C LEU A 5 -2.47 -9.11 21.61
N LEU A 6 -1.27 -8.61 21.33
CA LEU A 6 -0.18 -9.37 20.69
C LEU A 6 0.87 -9.49 21.81
N VAL A 7 0.96 -10.55 22.60
CA VAL A 7 1.52 -11.86 22.24
C VAL A 7 1.10 -12.84 23.34
N VAL A 8 -0.06 -13.50 23.21
CA VAL A 8 -0.37 -14.67 24.06
C VAL A 8 -0.01 -15.91 23.24
N PRO A 9 1.10 -16.62 23.55
CA PRO A 9 1.51 -17.79 22.79
C PRO A 9 0.51 -18.93 23.05
N GLY A 10 -0.40 -19.18 22.11
CA GLY A 10 -1.37 -20.28 22.19
C GLY A 10 -2.78 -19.99 21.64
N LEU A 11 -3.14 -18.72 21.41
CA LEU A 11 -4.45 -18.37 20.82
C LEU A 11 -4.43 -18.22 19.28
N TRP A 12 -3.25 -18.11 18.66
CA TRP A 12 -3.08 -18.03 17.21
C TRP A 12 -3.85 -19.12 16.42
N PRO A 13 -3.83 -20.41 16.82
CA PRO A 13 -4.50 -21.46 16.05
C PRO A 13 -6.03 -21.35 16.06
N ARG A 14 -6.61 -20.69 17.08
CA ARG A 14 -8.06 -20.54 17.25
C ARG A 14 -8.58 -19.32 16.49
N TYR A 15 -7.87 -18.19 16.54
CA TYR A 15 -8.23 -17.01 15.74
C TYR A 15 -8.02 -17.22 14.24
N ALA A 16 -6.93 -17.90 13.83
CA ALA A 16 -6.69 -18.22 12.43
C ALA A 16 -7.79 -19.11 11.83
N ARG A 17 -8.27 -20.09 12.60
CA ARG A 17 -9.36 -20.98 12.19
C ARG A 17 -10.71 -20.25 12.13
N CYS A 18 -10.98 -19.33 13.06
CA CYS A 18 -12.15 -18.45 13.00
C CYS A 18 -12.12 -17.51 11.79
N SER A 19 -10.96 -16.96 11.43
CA SER A 19 -10.81 -16.08 10.26
C SER A 19 -11.13 -16.82 8.95
N LEU A 20 -10.63 -18.05 8.79
CA LEU A 20 -10.90 -18.90 7.62
C LEU A 20 -12.35 -19.39 7.54
N CYS A 21 -13.03 -19.59 8.68
CA CYS A 21 -14.46 -19.93 8.70
C CYS A 21 -15.38 -18.73 8.47
N LEU A 22 -14.92 -17.50 8.78
CA LEU A 22 -15.68 -16.26 8.57
C LEU A 22 -15.62 -15.79 7.11
N GLU A 23 -14.56 -16.13 6.39
CA GLU A 23 -14.40 -15.96 4.94
C GLU A 23 -15.28 -16.95 4.16
N ARG A 24 -16.55 -17.04 4.55
CA ARG A 24 -17.51 -17.95 3.96
C ARG A 24 -17.60 -17.66 2.46
N SER A 25 -17.20 -18.64 1.66
CA SER A 25 -17.09 -18.57 0.21
C SER A 25 -18.43 -18.28 -0.46
N THR A 26 -18.81 -17.01 -0.51
CA THR A 26 -19.71 -16.51 -1.57
C THR A 26 -18.91 -16.56 -2.86
N LEU A 27 -19.01 -17.69 -3.56
CA LEU A 27 -18.45 -17.83 -4.91
C LEU A 27 -18.97 -16.64 -5.73
N PRO A 28 -18.07 -15.85 -6.34
CA PRO A 28 -18.48 -14.68 -7.07
C PRO A 28 -19.42 -15.12 -8.19
N SER A 29 -20.54 -14.41 -8.32
CA SER A 29 -21.43 -14.58 -9.47
C SER A 29 -20.61 -14.48 -10.77
N VAL A 30 -21.00 -15.21 -11.81
CA VAL A 30 -20.33 -15.19 -13.11
C VAL A 30 -20.22 -13.77 -13.70
N ASN A 31 -21.11 -12.86 -13.29
CA ASN A 31 -21.08 -11.46 -13.69
C ASN A 31 -19.96 -10.64 -13.03
N ALA A 32 -19.39 -11.09 -11.90
CA ALA A 32 -18.30 -10.42 -11.21
C ALA A 32 -16.92 -10.85 -11.72
N LEU A 33 -16.83 -11.95 -12.48
CA LEU A 33 -15.59 -12.45 -13.07
C LEU A 33 -14.81 -11.38 -13.87
N PRO A 34 -15.41 -10.58 -14.77
CA PRO A 34 -14.65 -9.56 -15.50
C PRO A 34 -14.04 -8.49 -14.58
N SER A 35 -14.76 -8.07 -13.55
CA SER A 35 -14.25 -7.12 -12.55
C SER A 35 -13.10 -7.73 -11.73
N LEU A 36 -13.20 -9.00 -11.37
CA LEU A 36 -12.15 -9.73 -10.65
C LEU A 36 -10.91 -9.96 -11.51
N LEU A 37 -11.08 -10.31 -12.79
CA LEU A 37 -9.98 -10.41 -13.75
C LEU A 37 -9.32 -9.05 -13.95
N SER A 38 -10.10 -7.97 -14.06
CA SER A 38 -9.57 -6.62 -14.19
C SER A 38 -8.78 -6.19 -12.95
N LEU A 39 -9.28 -6.45 -11.73
CA LEU A 39 -8.54 -6.23 -10.48
C LEU A 39 -7.32 -7.15 -10.33
N GLY A 40 -7.39 -8.39 -10.82
CA GLY A 40 -6.24 -9.28 -10.81
C GLY A 40 -5.14 -8.79 -11.74
N VAL A 41 -5.48 -8.40 -12.97
CA VAL A 41 -4.50 -8.05 -13.99
C VAL A 41 -3.99 -6.62 -13.82
N ILE A 42 -4.89 -5.64 -13.66
CA ILE A 42 -4.50 -4.22 -13.71
C ILE A 42 -3.64 -3.84 -12.49
N PRO A 43 -4.17 -3.77 -11.25
CA PRO A 43 -3.33 -3.37 -10.12
C PRO A 43 -2.28 -4.42 -9.75
N SER A 44 -2.49 -5.72 -10.00
CA SER A 44 -1.49 -6.72 -9.59
C SER A 44 -0.34 -6.92 -10.59
N PHE A 45 -0.55 -6.79 -11.91
CA PHE A 45 0.58 -6.84 -12.85
C PHE A 45 1.13 -5.45 -13.11
N PHE A 46 0.29 -4.48 -13.45
CA PHE A 46 0.76 -3.15 -13.80
C PHE A 46 1.25 -2.38 -12.57
N GLY A 47 0.48 -2.39 -11.47
CA GLY A 47 0.86 -1.70 -10.23
C GLY A 47 2.20 -2.20 -9.69
N PHE A 48 2.34 -3.51 -9.47
CA PHE A 48 3.60 -4.09 -9.00
C PHE A 48 4.77 -3.86 -9.98
N TYR A 49 4.55 -3.97 -11.29
CA TYR A 49 5.60 -3.70 -12.26
C TYR A 49 6.10 -2.26 -12.18
N CYS A 50 5.19 -1.29 -12.07
CA CYS A 50 5.53 0.11 -11.86
C CYS A 50 6.34 0.32 -10.58
N THR A 51 5.95 -0.33 -9.47
CA THR A 51 6.71 -0.22 -8.21
C THR A 51 8.11 -0.79 -8.35
N ILE A 52 8.28 -1.95 -9.01
CA ILE A 52 9.60 -2.55 -9.25
C ILE A 52 10.46 -1.63 -10.13
N LEU A 53 9.90 -1.05 -11.19
CA LEU A 53 10.60 -0.11 -12.06
C LEU A 53 10.99 1.16 -11.30
N ALA A 54 10.12 1.69 -10.44
CA ALA A 54 10.42 2.84 -9.60
C ALA A 54 11.56 2.54 -8.62
N LEU A 55 11.57 1.36 -8.00
CA LEU A 55 12.67 0.92 -7.13
C LEU A 55 14.01 0.78 -7.85
N GLN A 56 14.02 0.60 -9.18
CA GLN A 56 15.27 0.55 -9.96
C GLN A 56 15.87 1.94 -10.21
N HIS A 57 15.06 3.00 -10.16
CA HIS A 57 15.47 4.36 -10.52
C HIS A 57 15.52 5.33 -9.32
N ILE A 58 14.90 4.98 -8.19
CA ILE A 58 14.78 5.83 -7.00
C ILE A 58 14.96 4.99 -5.73
N GLU A 59 15.44 5.60 -4.65
CA GLU A 59 15.59 4.96 -3.34
C GLU A 59 14.27 4.41 -2.81
N ALA A 60 14.31 3.24 -2.17
CA ALA A 60 13.12 2.53 -1.68
C ALA A 60 12.22 3.40 -0.78
N TYR A 61 12.82 4.22 0.08
CA TYR A 61 12.08 5.16 0.92
C TYR A 61 11.30 6.20 0.10
N LYS A 62 11.91 6.78 -0.94
CA LYS A 62 11.24 7.76 -1.81
C LYS A 62 10.12 7.13 -2.61
N THR A 63 10.36 5.94 -3.16
CA THR A 63 9.33 5.16 -3.87
C THR A 63 8.14 4.86 -2.96
N GLN A 64 8.40 4.45 -1.71
CA GLN A 64 7.32 4.15 -0.77
C GLN A 64 6.49 5.36 -0.36
N VAL A 65 7.10 6.55 -0.26
CA VAL A 65 6.34 7.78 -0.01
C VAL A 65 5.49 8.18 -1.21
N ILE A 66 5.97 7.94 -2.44
CA ILE A 66 5.16 8.13 -3.66
C ILE A 66 4.00 7.13 -3.69
N GLU A 67 4.23 5.85 -3.40
CA GLU A 67 3.17 4.83 -3.29
C GLU A 67 2.12 5.21 -2.22
N SER A 68 2.55 5.84 -1.12
CA SER A 68 1.65 6.33 -0.07
C SER A 68 0.73 7.47 -0.53
N SER A 69 0.95 8.03 -1.73
CA SER A 69 0.04 9.00 -2.36
C SER A 69 -1.13 8.35 -3.12
N GLU A 70 -1.15 7.02 -3.27
CA GLU A 70 -2.27 6.27 -3.85
C GLU A 70 -3.66 6.68 -3.31
N PRO A 71 -3.91 6.80 -1.99
CA PRO A 71 -5.21 7.23 -1.48
C PRO A 71 -5.67 8.60 -1.99
N PHE A 72 -4.72 9.51 -2.28
CA PHE A 72 -5.05 10.81 -2.88
C PHE A 72 -5.52 10.65 -4.33
N PHE A 73 -4.80 9.88 -5.14
CA PHE A 73 -5.19 9.64 -6.53
C PHE A 73 -6.46 8.80 -6.64
N SER A 74 -6.66 7.84 -5.75
CA SER A 74 -7.89 7.07 -5.62
C SER A 74 -9.09 7.98 -5.33
N ALA A 75 -8.94 8.89 -4.35
CA ALA A 75 -9.95 9.92 -4.06
C ALA A 75 -10.24 10.82 -5.26
N LEU A 76 -9.20 11.25 -6.00
CA LEU A 76 -9.35 12.08 -7.19
C LEU A 76 -10.09 11.34 -8.32
N LEU A 77 -9.75 10.07 -8.56
CA LEU A 77 -10.40 9.22 -9.55
C LEU A 77 -11.85 8.90 -9.15
N ALA A 78 -12.12 8.68 -7.86
CA ALA A 78 -13.48 8.49 -7.34
C ALA A 78 -14.33 9.74 -7.61
N ALA A 79 -13.80 10.93 -7.31
CA ALA A 79 -14.48 12.18 -7.61
C ALA A 79 -14.70 12.38 -9.12
N ALA A 80 -13.74 12.02 -9.97
CA ALA A 80 -13.82 12.20 -11.43
C ALA A 80 -14.74 11.19 -12.12
N LEU A 81 -14.72 9.92 -11.73
CA LEU A 81 -15.46 8.83 -12.39
C LEU A 81 -16.83 8.58 -11.78
N PHE A 82 -16.97 8.75 -10.46
CA PHE A 82 -18.19 8.46 -9.72
C PHE A 82 -18.88 9.73 -9.18
N GLY A 83 -18.23 10.89 -9.23
CA GLY A 83 -18.77 12.14 -8.71
C GLY A 83 -18.76 12.24 -7.18
N GLU A 84 -18.04 11.33 -6.50
CA GLU A 84 -18.00 11.24 -5.04
C GLU A 84 -16.88 12.14 -4.48
N TRP A 85 -17.28 13.25 -3.86
CA TRP A 85 -16.33 14.20 -3.27
C TRP A 85 -15.92 13.81 -1.85
N LEU A 86 -14.67 14.13 -1.51
CA LEU A 86 -14.17 13.94 -0.15
C LEU A 86 -14.87 14.89 0.84
N THR A 87 -15.20 14.34 2.00
CA THR A 87 -15.71 15.10 3.14
C THR A 87 -14.60 16.02 3.70
N GLY A 88 -14.97 17.02 4.52
CA GLY A 88 -14.01 17.98 5.09
C GLY A 88 -12.75 17.34 5.73
N PRO A 89 -12.89 16.32 6.60
CA PRO A 89 -11.73 15.58 7.14
C PRO A 89 -10.91 14.86 6.05
N GLY A 90 -11.58 14.33 5.02
CA GLY A 90 -10.92 13.71 3.87
C GLY A 90 -10.04 14.71 3.10
N MET A 91 -10.50 15.95 2.90
CA MET A 91 -9.70 16.99 2.27
C MET A 91 -8.42 17.32 3.06
N PHE A 92 -8.50 17.33 4.40
CA PHE A 92 -7.32 17.53 5.24
C PHE A 92 -6.32 16.37 5.12
N ALA A 93 -6.83 15.13 5.08
CA ALA A 93 -5.98 13.96 4.85
C ALA A 93 -5.32 13.99 3.46
N ALA A 94 -6.07 14.34 2.42
CA ALA A 94 -5.57 14.51 1.06
C ALA A 94 -4.44 15.56 0.99
N LEU A 95 -4.64 16.72 1.65
CA LEU A 95 -3.61 17.75 1.75
C LEU A 95 -2.36 17.25 2.48
N ALA A 96 -2.53 16.56 3.61
CA ALA A 96 -1.41 16.01 4.38
C ALA A 96 -0.58 15.00 3.58
N ILE A 97 -1.24 14.14 2.79
CA ILE A 97 -0.58 13.18 1.89
C ILE A 97 0.28 13.90 0.86
N ILE A 98 -0.29 14.92 0.19
CA ILE A 98 0.44 15.70 -0.83
C ILE A 98 1.62 16.46 -0.22
N VAL A 99 1.41 17.12 0.92
CA VAL A 99 2.48 17.85 1.61
C VAL A 99 3.60 16.90 2.03
N GLY A 100 3.28 15.73 2.60
CA GLY A 100 4.26 14.71 2.96
C GLY A 100 5.05 14.22 1.74
N ALA A 101 4.36 13.92 0.64
CA ALA A 101 5.01 13.49 -0.60
C ALA A 101 5.92 14.55 -1.21
N LEU A 102 5.52 15.83 -1.19
CA LEU A 102 6.33 16.94 -1.67
C LEU A 102 7.59 17.14 -0.83
N ILE A 103 7.49 17.08 0.50
CA ILE A 103 8.64 17.23 1.40
C ILE A 103 9.66 16.12 1.14
N THR A 104 9.22 14.86 1.05
CA THR A 104 10.12 13.72 0.82
C THR A 104 10.69 13.65 -0.60
N SER A 105 9.94 14.12 -1.60
CA SER A 105 10.42 14.12 -3.00
C SER A 105 11.44 15.20 -3.29
N MET A 106 11.60 16.21 -2.40
CA MET A 106 12.68 17.17 -2.53
C MET A 106 14.04 16.45 -2.54
N PRO A 107 14.98 16.89 -3.41
CA PRO A 107 16.31 16.32 -3.43
C PRO A 107 17.02 16.67 -2.12
N GLU A 108 17.11 15.69 -1.22
CA GLU A 108 18.01 15.74 -0.07
C GLU A 108 19.42 16.08 -0.58
N ARG A 109 19.88 17.30 -0.34
CA ARG A 109 21.25 17.70 -0.66
C ARG A 109 22.15 17.08 0.41
N ARG A 110 22.54 15.81 0.20
CA ARG A 110 23.41 14.95 1.03
C ARG A 110 22.82 14.47 2.38
N ALA A 111 22.68 13.14 2.49
CA ALA A 111 22.86 12.25 3.65
C ALA A 111 21.97 11.03 3.35
N VAL A 112 22.44 9.79 3.23
CA VAL A 112 23.33 9.05 4.10
C VAL A 112 23.94 7.93 3.26
N SER A 113 25.25 7.77 3.38
CA SER A 113 25.99 6.54 3.09
C SER A 113 25.24 5.30 3.60
N MET A 114 24.43 4.67 2.75
CA MET A 114 23.92 3.34 3.03
C MET A 114 25.07 2.37 2.77
N GLN A 115 25.86 2.15 3.83
CA GLN A 115 26.76 1.02 3.94
C GLN A 115 25.95 -0.25 3.70
N VAL A 116 26.05 -0.80 2.50
CA VAL A 116 25.95 -2.25 2.31
C VAL A 116 27.15 -2.81 3.07
N ARG A 117 26.92 -3.26 4.31
CA ARG A 117 27.87 -4.12 5.00
C ARG A 117 28.02 -5.36 4.09
N PRO A 118 29.20 -5.66 3.54
CA PRO A 118 29.40 -6.93 2.86
C PRO A 118 29.10 -8.03 3.87
N ILE A 119 28.13 -8.89 3.53
CA ILE A 119 27.84 -10.11 4.29
C ILE A 119 29.07 -11.00 4.10
N GLY A 120 29.95 -10.98 5.10
CA GLY A 120 30.92 -12.03 5.42
C GLY A 120 31.76 -12.57 4.26
N GLU A 121 32.91 -11.94 4.03
CA GLU A 121 34.15 -12.71 3.88
C GLU A 121 34.64 -12.98 5.31
N GLN A 122 34.28 -14.14 5.87
CA GLN A 122 34.97 -14.74 6.99
C GLN A 122 35.41 -16.12 6.51
N ASP A 123 36.71 -16.18 6.17
CA ASP A 123 37.64 -17.30 6.05
C ASP A 123 37.08 -18.74 6.00
#